data_AF-A0A4S8PX49-F1
#
_entry.id   AF-A0A4S8PX49-F1
#
_cell.length_a   1.000
_cell.length_b   1.000
_cell.length_c   1.000
_cell.angle_alpha   90.00
_cell.angle_beta   90.00
_cell.angle_gamma   90.00
#
_symmetry.space_group_name_H-M   'P 1'
#
loop_
_entity.id
_entity.type
_entity.pdbx_description
1 polymer ?
#
loop_
_entity_poly.entity_id
_entity_poly.type
_entity_poly.pdbx_seq_one_letter_code
_entity_poly.pdbx_strand_id
1 'polypeptide(L)'
;MMVAAAKYRMSFGVGGLMLNESIVIAQAYQPGENWASARERLLAQGASSLPKLASQTRALREVYDRIGHLSDAERHYLSVEADRAEQQAMMWLAVCRTYRFVHEFAVEVISERYQSWRLDLGHEVFDRFLAEKAESDPGLAALSASTCAKLRQVLFRILREVGLISVEGRIQPIWLSGRMKRLIEESNPADLQVFPGNGG
;
A
#
# COMPACT_ATOMS: atom_id res chain seq x y z
N MET A 1 -22.09 -21.30 -7.57
CA MET A 1 -22.16 -19.95 -8.16
C MET A 1 -20.81 -19.29 -7.90
N MET A 2 -19.93 -19.22 -8.90
CA MET A 2 -18.62 -18.59 -8.70
C MET A 2 -18.83 -17.09 -8.61
N VAL A 3 -18.54 -16.50 -7.44
CA VAL A 3 -18.44 -15.05 -7.32
C VAL A 3 -17.29 -14.63 -8.23
N ALA A 4 -17.58 -13.86 -9.28
CA ALA A 4 -16.52 -13.29 -10.12
C ALA A 4 -15.58 -12.50 -9.22
N ALA A 5 -14.31 -12.89 -9.17
CA ALA A 5 -13.32 -12.18 -8.37
C ALA A 5 -13.30 -10.72 -8.80
N ALA A 6 -13.32 -9.80 -7.82
CA ALA A 6 -13.28 -8.35 -8.11
C ALA A 6 -12.09 -8.02 -9.02
N LYS A 7 -12.26 -7.09 -9.96
CA LYS A 7 -11.20 -6.73 -10.92
C LYS A 7 -9.97 -6.15 -10.18
N TYR A 8 -8.75 -6.52 -10.60
CA TYR A 8 -7.54 -5.89 -10.06
C TYR A 8 -7.44 -4.40 -10.42
N ARG A 9 -7.29 -3.57 -9.39
CA ARG A 9 -6.92 -2.15 -9.54
C ARG A 9 -5.40 -2.03 -9.66
N MET A 10 -4.90 -1.72 -10.85
CA MET A 10 -3.46 -1.62 -11.14
C MET A 10 -2.93 -0.17 -11.20
N SER A 11 -3.63 0.80 -10.60
CA SER A 11 -3.23 2.21 -10.66
C SER A 11 -2.04 2.57 -9.75
N PHE A 12 -1.52 1.61 -8.98
CA PHE A 12 -0.35 1.80 -8.11
C PHE A 12 0.96 2.06 -8.88
N GLY A 13 0.99 1.90 -10.21
CA GLY A 13 2.16 2.19 -11.06
C GLY A 13 2.56 3.67 -11.14
N VAL A 14 2.01 4.54 -10.28
CA VAL A 14 2.30 5.97 -10.22
C VAL A 14 2.65 6.35 -8.78
N GLY A 15 3.66 7.20 -8.65
CA GLY A 15 4.20 7.59 -7.35
C GLY A 15 5.09 6.49 -6.74
N GLY A 16 5.40 6.66 -5.45
CA GLY A 16 5.96 5.63 -4.57
C GLY A 16 4.97 5.40 -3.43
N LEU A 17 5.48 5.29 -2.20
CA LEU A 17 4.70 5.26 -0.97
C LEU A 17 3.98 6.59 -0.73
N MET A 18 4.64 7.71 -1.09
CA MET A 18 4.11 9.09 -0.94
C MET A 18 3.77 9.44 0.52
N LEU A 19 4.69 9.08 1.41
CA LEU A 19 4.45 9.14 2.85
C LEU A 19 4.21 10.56 3.36
N ASN A 20 5.00 11.53 2.90
CA ASN A 20 4.89 12.90 3.40
C ASN A 20 3.57 13.54 2.95
N GLU A 21 3.18 13.33 1.69
CA GLU A 21 1.87 13.74 1.18
C GLU A 21 0.75 13.10 1.98
N SER A 22 0.92 11.83 2.35
CA SER A 22 -0.09 11.10 3.09
C SER A 22 -0.26 11.63 4.51
N ILE A 23 0.83 11.95 5.19
CA ILE A 23 0.80 12.56 6.52
C ILE A 23 0.13 13.94 6.47
N VAL A 24 0.45 14.77 5.49
CA VAL A 24 -0.17 16.10 5.33
C VAL A 24 -1.69 15.98 5.14
N ILE A 25 -2.14 15.03 4.31
CA ILE A 25 -3.57 14.78 4.10
C ILE A 25 -4.23 14.24 5.37
N ALA A 26 -3.57 13.31 6.09
CA ALA A 26 -4.09 12.75 7.32
C ALA A 26 -4.18 13.80 8.45
N GLN A 27 -3.24 14.74 8.53
CA GLN A 27 -3.29 15.86 9.49
C GLN A 27 -4.41 16.86 9.19
N ALA A 28 -4.79 17.02 7.91
CA ALA A 28 -5.89 17.89 7.50
C ALA A 28 -7.27 17.20 7.56
N TYR A 29 -7.30 15.89 7.82
CA TYR A 29 -8.53 15.14 8.03
C TYR A 29 -9.17 15.51 9.38
N GLN A 30 -10.49 15.69 9.37
CA GLN A 30 -11.26 16.00 10.58
C GLN A 30 -11.92 14.71 11.09
N PRO A 31 -11.63 14.26 12.33
CA PRO A 31 -12.21 13.04 12.86
C PRO A 31 -13.74 13.05 12.82
N GLY A 32 -14.35 11.95 12.37
CA GLY A 32 -15.81 11.82 12.25
C GLY A 32 -16.40 12.40 10.96
N GLU A 33 -15.60 13.05 10.11
CA GLU A 33 -16.06 13.47 8.78
C GLU A 33 -16.09 12.28 7.83
N ASN A 34 -17.17 12.14 7.06
CA ASN A 34 -17.24 11.16 5.98
C ASN A 34 -16.10 11.36 4.97
N TRP A 35 -15.39 10.27 4.62
CA TRP A 35 -14.20 10.36 3.76
C TRP A 35 -14.46 11.01 2.39
N ALA A 36 -15.63 10.76 1.78
CA ALA A 36 -15.94 11.37 0.49
C ALA A 36 -16.02 12.91 0.59
N SER A 37 -16.65 13.42 1.64
CA SER A 37 -16.75 14.85 1.93
C SER A 37 -15.38 15.44 2.29
N ALA A 38 -14.61 14.72 3.12
CA ALA A 38 -13.23 15.12 3.46
C ALA A 38 -12.36 15.21 2.21
N ARG A 39 -12.46 14.26 1.29
CA ARG A 39 -11.69 14.24 0.03
C ARG A 39 -12.01 15.44 -0.86
N GLU A 40 -13.29 15.81 -1.01
CA GLU A 40 -13.67 17.00 -1.78
C GLU A 40 -13.11 18.27 -1.16
N ARG A 41 -13.25 18.43 0.16
CA ARG A 41 -12.70 19.54 0.93
C ARG A 41 -11.19 19.62 0.81
N LEU A 42 -10.49 18.50 0.99
CA LEU A 42 -9.03 18.40 0.95
C LEU A 42 -8.49 18.61 -0.47
N LEU A 43 -9.21 18.19 -1.51
CA LEU A 43 -8.85 18.52 -2.89
C LEU A 43 -8.97 20.02 -3.16
N ALA A 44 -10.04 20.66 -2.67
CA ALA A 44 -10.21 22.10 -2.78
C ALA A 44 -9.15 22.89 -1.99
N GLN A 45 -8.75 22.42 -0.81
CA GLN A 45 -7.71 23.02 0.05
C GLN A 45 -6.26 22.67 -0.38
N GLY A 46 -6.04 21.50 -0.95
CA GLY A 46 -4.73 21.02 -1.39
C GLY A 46 -4.26 21.69 -2.68
N ALA A 47 -5.20 22.08 -3.54
CA ALA A 47 -4.92 22.89 -4.73
C ALA A 47 -4.31 24.26 -4.38
N SER A 48 -4.60 24.80 -3.19
CA SER A 48 -4.10 26.10 -2.72
C SER A 48 -2.86 26.02 -1.82
N SER A 49 -2.59 24.88 -1.17
CA SER A 49 -1.48 24.72 -0.21
C SER A 49 -0.29 23.89 -0.71
N LEU A 50 -0.45 23.07 -1.77
CA LEU A 50 0.61 22.20 -2.30
C LEU A 50 0.76 22.32 -3.83
N PRO A 51 1.35 23.43 -4.34
CA PRO A 51 1.42 23.72 -5.78
C PRO A 51 2.17 22.64 -6.61
N LYS A 52 3.16 21.96 -6.01
CA LYS A 52 3.91 20.86 -6.64
C LYS A 52 3.10 19.56 -6.83
N LEU A 53 1.99 19.39 -6.10
CA LEU A 53 1.10 18.23 -6.21
C LEU A 53 -0.03 18.45 -7.21
N ALA A 54 -0.38 19.71 -7.51
CA ALA A 54 -1.40 20.05 -8.50
C ALA A 54 -1.06 19.52 -9.91
N SER A 55 0.22 19.53 -10.30
CA SER A 55 0.69 18.95 -11.57
C SER A 55 0.77 17.41 -11.56
N GLN A 56 0.56 16.78 -10.41
CA GLN A 56 0.62 15.32 -10.20
C GLN A 56 -0.74 14.77 -9.76
N THR A 57 -1.82 15.23 -10.41
CA THR A 57 -3.21 14.92 -10.05
C THR A 57 -3.49 13.42 -9.91
N ARG A 58 -2.84 12.58 -10.74
CA ARG A 58 -2.97 11.12 -10.65
C ARG A 58 -2.32 10.55 -9.40
N ALA A 59 -1.10 10.97 -9.06
CA ALA A 59 -0.41 10.50 -7.87
C ALA A 59 -1.15 10.94 -6.59
N LEU A 60 -1.63 12.18 -6.56
CA LEU A 60 -2.40 12.70 -5.45
C LEU A 60 -3.73 11.95 -5.24
N ARG A 61 -4.43 11.58 -6.32
CA ARG A 61 -5.62 10.70 -6.22
C ARG A 61 -5.30 9.36 -5.60
N GLU A 62 -4.17 8.75 -5.94
CA GLU A 62 -3.75 7.49 -5.30
C GLU A 62 -3.49 7.68 -3.80
N VAL A 63 -2.93 8.82 -3.37
CA VAL A 63 -2.76 9.13 -1.94
C VAL A 63 -4.10 9.23 -1.22
N TYR A 64 -5.05 9.99 -1.78
CA TYR A 64 -6.40 10.07 -1.22
C TYR A 64 -7.07 8.70 -1.15
N ASP A 65 -6.95 7.89 -2.19
CA ASP A 65 -7.60 6.59 -2.21
C ASP A 65 -6.97 5.64 -1.18
N ARG A 66 -5.64 5.69 -0.98
CA ARG A 66 -4.94 4.92 0.06
C ARG A 66 -5.38 5.30 1.46
N ILE A 67 -5.37 6.59 1.78
CA ILE A 67 -5.79 7.08 3.10
C ILE A 67 -7.27 6.82 3.34
N GLY A 68 -8.08 6.78 2.29
CA GLY A 68 -9.50 6.42 2.36
C GLY A 68 -9.77 4.99 2.82
N HIS A 69 -8.84 4.07 2.61
CA HIS A 69 -8.95 2.68 3.09
C HIS A 69 -8.45 2.48 4.52
N LEU A 70 -7.95 3.54 5.17
CA LEU A 70 -7.74 3.55 6.60
C LEU A 70 -9.06 3.86 7.32
N SER A 71 -9.19 3.42 8.56
CA SER A 71 -10.24 3.87 9.48
C SER A 71 -9.88 5.24 10.07
N ASP A 72 -10.84 5.87 10.75
CA ASP A 72 -10.60 7.15 11.44
C ASP A 72 -9.51 7.02 12.51
N ALA A 73 -9.52 5.90 13.24
CA ALA A 73 -8.51 5.60 14.26
C ALA A 73 -7.12 5.40 13.64
N GLU A 74 -7.01 4.74 12.48
CA GLU A 74 -5.75 4.58 11.75
C GLU A 74 -5.24 5.89 11.14
N ARG A 75 -6.13 6.74 10.62
CA ARG A 75 -5.77 8.10 10.15
C ARG A 75 -5.26 8.97 11.30
N HIS A 76 -5.90 8.90 12.46
CA HIS A 76 -5.45 9.58 13.67
C HIS A 76 -4.08 9.06 14.12
N TYR A 77 -3.92 7.74 14.20
CA TYR A 77 -2.67 7.10 14.55
C TYR A 77 -1.52 7.54 13.66
N LEU A 78 -1.72 7.49 12.33
CA LEU A 78 -0.74 7.89 11.32
C LEU A 78 -0.26 9.34 11.51
N SER A 79 -1.14 10.24 11.93
CA SER A 79 -0.87 11.68 11.96
C SER A 79 -0.36 12.19 13.31
N VAL A 80 -0.72 11.53 14.41
CA VAL A 80 -0.50 12.04 15.78
C VAL A 80 0.39 11.12 16.62
N GLU A 81 0.23 9.81 16.51
CA GLU A 81 0.86 8.84 17.43
C GLU A 81 2.09 8.15 16.82
N ALA A 82 2.02 7.81 15.52
CA ALA A 82 2.98 6.95 14.85
C ALA A 82 4.36 7.61 14.69
N ASP A 83 5.42 6.86 15.01
CA ASP A 83 6.77 7.23 14.61
C ASP A 83 6.99 7.03 13.09
N ARG A 84 8.18 7.36 12.60
CA ARG A 84 8.46 7.30 11.15
C ARG A 84 8.31 5.88 10.57
N ALA A 85 8.73 4.86 11.30
CA ALA A 85 8.67 3.46 10.85
C ALA A 85 7.22 2.97 10.86
N GLU A 86 6.45 3.34 11.88
CA GLU A 86 5.03 3.01 11.98
C GLU A 86 4.20 3.76 10.94
N GLN A 87 4.56 5.00 10.60
CA GLN A 87 3.95 5.74 9.49
C GLN A 87 4.19 5.02 8.14
N GLN A 88 5.40 4.51 7.91
CA GLN A 88 5.72 3.71 6.72
C GLN A 88 4.90 2.42 6.69
N ALA A 89 4.83 1.70 7.82
CA ALA A 89 4.07 0.47 7.95
C ALA A 89 2.55 0.71 7.74
N MET A 90 2.01 1.80 8.28
CA MET A 90 0.60 2.15 8.12
C MET A 90 0.27 2.50 6.66
N MET A 91 1.19 3.19 5.98
CA MET A 91 1.02 3.46 4.55
C MET A 91 1.18 2.20 3.68
N TRP A 92 2.01 1.25 4.09
CA TRP A 92 2.06 -0.07 3.44
C TRP A 92 0.73 -0.83 3.56
N LEU A 93 0.14 -0.83 4.75
CA LEU A 93 -1.19 -1.38 4.98
C LEU A 93 -2.23 -0.72 4.08
N ALA A 94 -2.24 0.61 4.01
CA ALA A 94 -3.13 1.37 3.13
C ALA A 94 -2.97 0.97 1.66
N VAL A 95 -1.73 0.78 1.19
CA VAL A 95 -1.43 0.30 -0.16
C VAL A 95 -2.01 -1.11 -0.38
N CYS A 96 -1.79 -2.04 0.55
CA CYS A 96 -2.32 -3.40 0.45
C CYS A 96 -3.86 -3.42 0.41
N ARG A 97 -4.52 -2.65 1.27
CA ARG A 97 -5.99 -2.52 1.27
C ARG A 97 -6.53 -1.90 -0.02
N THR A 98 -5.78 -0.99 -0.64
CA THR A 98 -6.21 -0.32 -1.88
C THR A 98 -6.04 -1.20 -3.11
N TYR A 99 -4.99 -2.04 -3.16
CA TYR A 99 -4.66 -2.83 -4.33
C TYR A 99 -4.56 -4.31 -3.97
N ARG A 100 -5.60 -5.08 -4.30
CA ARG A 100 -5.63 -6.53 -4.08
C ARG A 100 -4.38 -7.24 -4.60
N PHE A 101 -3.86 -6.85 -5.76
CA PHE A 101 -2.63 -7.43 -6.32
C PHE A 101 -1.42 -7.26 -5.37
N VAL A 102 -1.30 -6.09 -4.74
CA VAL A 102 -0.20 -5.80 -3.82
C VAL A 102 -0.39 -6.55 -2.50
N HIS A 103 -1.61 -6.63 -1.98
CA HIS A 103 -1.94 -7.47 -0.83
C HIS A 103 -1.58 -8.94 -1.08
N GLU A 104 -2.05 -9.51 -2.19
CA GLU A 104 -1.76 -10.90 -2.54
C GLU A 104 -0.25 -11.13 -2.71
N PHE A 105 0.48 -10.19 -3.34
CA PHE A 105 1.94 -10.28 -3.42
C PHE A 105 2.60 -10.22 -2.02
N ALA A 106 2.09 -9.40 -1.10
CA ALA A 106 2.59 -9.34 0.27
C ALA A 106 2.41 -10.68 1.00
N VAL A 107 1.23 -11.28 0.92
CA VAL A 107 0.89 -12.49 1.66
C VAL A 107 1.45 -13.75 0.99
N GLU A 108 1.17 -13.94 -0.30
CA GLU A 108 1.48 -15.17 -1.04
C GLU A 108 2.96 -15.25 -1.43
N VAL A 109 3.67 -14.12 -1.51
CA VAL A 109 5.08 -14.08 -1.92
C VAL A 109 5.98 -13.61 -0.78
N ILE A 110 5.81 -12.39 -0.28
CA ILE A 110 6.76 -11.82 0.69
C ILE A 110 6.72 -12.61 2.01
N SER A 111 5.53 -12.80 2.58
CA SER A 111 5.36 -13.49 3.85
C SER A 111 5.70 -14.98 3.75
N GLU A 112 5.28 -15.69 2.70
CA GLU A 112 5.70 -17.08 2.46
C GLU A 112 7.23 -17.21 2.38
N ARG A 113 7.87 -16.37 1.56
CA ARG A 113 9.33 -16.40 1.38
C ARG A 113 10.07 -16.13 2.68
N TYR A 114 9.59 -15.19 3.47
CA TYR A 114 10.16 -14.89 4.77
C TYR A 114 10.07 -16.10 5.72
N GLN A 115 8.90 -16.75 5.81
CA GLN A 115 8.69 -17.95 6.63
C GLN A 115 9.57 -19.13 6.19
N SER A 116 9.76 -19.30 4.88
CA SER A 116 10.60 -20.33 4.29
C SER A 116 12.09 -19.98 4.27
N TRP A 117 12.52 -18.88 4.92
CA TRP A 117 13.90 -18.36 4.93
C TRP A 117 14.49 -18.08 3.53
N ARG A 118 13.64 -17.94 2.51
CA ARG A 118 14.01 -17.59 1.13
C ARG A 118 13.94 -16.07 0.97
N LEU A 119 14.87 -15.37 1.61
CA LEU A 119 14.79 -13.92 1.76
C LEU A 119 15.05 -13.13 0.47
N ASP A 120 15.61 -13.73 -0.58
CA ASP A 120 15.87 -13.01 -1.82
C ASP A 120 14.55 -12.72 -2.56
N LEU A 121 14.33 -11.45 -2.90
CA LEU A 121 13.17 -10.98 -3.65
C LEU A 121 13.65 -10.25 -4.91
N GLY A 122 13.88 -11.02 -5.98
CA GLY A 122 14.25 -10.48 -7.28
C GLY A 122 13.04 -10.03 -8.11
N HIS A 123 13.31 -9.27 -9.16
CA HIS A 123 12.30 -8.76 -10.09
C HIS A 123 11.52 -9.88 -10.80
N GLU A 124 12.19 -11.00 -11.09
CA GLU A 124 11.61 -12.18 -11.71
C GLU A 124 10.53 -12.85 -10.86
N VAL A 125 10.58 -12.66 -9.52
CA VAL A 125 9.54 -13.16 -8.62
C VAL A 125 8.22 -12.42 -8.86
N PHE A 126 8.28 -11.10 -9.05
CA PHE A 126 7.11 -10.31 -9.41
C PHE A 126 6.60 -10.68 -10.80
N ASP A 127 7.49 -10.82 -11.78
CA ASP A 127 7.09 -11.13 -13.15
C ASP A 127 6.38 -12.50 -13.21
N ARG A 128 6.87 -13.50 -12.46
CA ARG A 128 6.21 -14.81 -12.31
C ARG A 128 4.85 -14.70 -11.65
N PHE A 129 4.77 -14.01 -10.50
CA PHE A 129 3.52 -13.84 -9.78
C PHE A 129 2.45 -13.13 -10.64
N LEU A 130 2.85 -12.08 -11.37
CA LEU A 130 1.95 -11.39 -12.30
C LEU A 130 1.46 -12.32 -13.42
N ALA A 131 2.35 -13.14 -13.99
CA ALA A 131 2.00 -14.10 -15.02
C ALA A 131 0.99 -15.15 -14.50
N GLU A 132 1.23 -15.71 -13.31
CA GLU A 132 0.33 -16.67 -12.65
C GLU A 132 -1.07 -16.07 -12.44
N LYS A 133 -1.17 -14.83 -11.93
CA LYS A 133 -2.48 -14.16 -11.77
C LYS A 133 -3.15 -13.85 -13.11
N ALA A 134 -2.36 -13.54 -14.15
CA ALA A 134 -2.87 -13.24 -15.49
C ALA A 134 -3.47 -14.46 -16.21
N GLU A 135 -3.12 -15.70 -15.83
CA GLU A 135 -3.74 -16.92 -16.39
C GLU A 135 -5.26 -16.97 -16.14
N SER A 136 -5.73 -16.35 -15.05
CA SER A 136 -7.13 -16.36 -14.62
C SER A 136 -7.83 -14.99 -14.65
N ASP A 137 -7.08 -13.90 -14.85
CA ASP A 137 -7.61 -12.53 -14.92
C ASP A 137 -7.31 -11.88 -16.29
N PRO A 138 -8.32 -11.73 -17.17
CA PRO A 138 -8.15 -11.09 -18.48
C PRO A 138 -7.65 -9.64 -18.42
N GLY A 139 -7.93 -8.92 -17.33
CA GLY A 139 -7.48 -7.54 -17.13
C GLY A 139 -5.97 -7.46 -16.88
N LEU A 140 -5.40 -8.43 -16.17
CA LEU A 140 -3.96 -8.57 -16.01
C LEU A 140 -3.29 -9.07 -17.30
N ALA A 141 -3.90 -10.04 -18.00
CA ALA A 141 -3.38 -10.55 -19.27
C ALA A 141 -3.29 -9.48 -20.36
N ALA A 142 -4.15 -8.46 -20.31
CA ALA A 142 -4.17 -7.35 -21.26
C ALA A 142 -3.14 -6.23 -20.96
N LEU A 143 -2.38 -6.33 -19.86
CA LEU A 143 -1.36 -5.32 -19.53
C LEU A 143 -0.21 -5.34 -20.54
N SER A 144 0.21 -4.17 -21.00
CA SER A 144 1.37 -4.05 -21.89
C SER A 144 2.67 -4.30 -21.12
N ALA A 145 3.73 -4.72 -21.83
CA ALA A 145 5.05 -4.92 -21.23
C ALA A 145 5.58 -3.66 -20.53
N SER A 146 5.31 -2.47 -21.07
CA SER A 146 5.71 -1.20 -20.44
C SER A 146 4.93 -0.92 -19.15
N THR A 147 3.64 -1.27 -19.11
CA THR A 147 2.84 -1.19 -17.87
C THR A 147 3.34 -2.17 -16.83
N CYS A 148 3.60 -3.43 -17.19
CA CYS A 148 4.16 -4.43 -16.27
C CYS A 148 5.51 -3.98 -15.69
N ALA A 149 6.43 -3.52 -16.54
CA ALA A 149 7.72 -2.99 -16.11
C ALA A 149 7.55 -1.79 -15.16
N LYS A 150 6.57 -0.91 -15.41
CA LYS A 150 6.30 0.23 -14.55
C LYS A 150 5.73 -0.18 -13.20
N LEU A 151 4.79 -1.12 -13.17
CA LEU A 151 4.22 -1.67 -11.93
C LEU A 151 5.30 -2.31 -11.07
N ARG A 152 6.16 -3.13 -11.68
CA ARG A 152 7.31 -3.73 -11.01
C ARG A 152 8.24 -2.67 -10.42
N GLN A 153 8.64 -1.69 -11.24
CA GLN A 153 9.51 -0.61 -10.78
C GLN A 153 8.93 0.11 -9.55
N VAL A 154 7.65 0.46 -9.59
CA VAL A 154 7.01 1.22 -8.53
C VAL A 154 6.78 0.37 -7.28
N LEU A 155 6.36 -0.88 -7.41
CA LEU A 155 6.20 -1.75 -6.25
C LEU A 155 7.53 -1.96 -5.53
N PHE A 156 8.61 -2.28 -6.25
CA PHE A 156 9.94 -2.42 -5.63
C PHE A 156 10.44 -1.13 -5.00
N ARG A 157 10.08 0.03 -5.55
CA ARG A 157 10.34 1.32 -4.91
C ARG A 157 9.58 1.45 -3.59
N ILE A 158 8.28 1.14 -3.58
CA ILE A 158 7.45 1.15 -2.35
C ILE A 158 8.04 0.22 -1.29
N LEU A 159 8.41 -1.01 -1.67
CA LEU A 159 8.99 -1.99 -0.74
C LEU A 159 10.28 -1.47 -0.10
N ARG A 160 11.17 -0.79 -0.87
CA ARG A 160 12.36 -0.12 -0.31
C ARG A 160 12.00 1.07 0.58
N GLU A 161 11.05 1.90 0.17
CA GLU A 161 10.62 3.08 0.94
C GLU A 161 9.99 2.71 2.29
N VAL A 162 9.35 1.54 2.39
CA VAL A 162 8.80 1.01 3.65
C VAL A 162 9.86 0.23 4.45
N GLY A 163 10.95 -0.20 3.81
CA GLY A 163 11.98 -1.03 4.43
C GLY A 163 11.69 -2.54 4.39
N LEU A 164 10.73 -3.00 3.59
CA LEU A 164 10.42 -4.43 3.39
C LEU A 164 11.49 -5.18 2.63
N ILE A 165 12.30 -4.47 1.83
CA ILE A 165 13.46 -5.05 1.17
C ILE A 165 14.69 -4.17 1.39
N SER A 166 15.83 -4.80 1.61
CA SER A 166 17.13 -4.13 1.71
C SER A 166 17.62 -3.62 0.35
N VAL A 167 18.73 -2.89 0.35
CA VAL A 167 19.39 -2.43 -0.89
C VAL A 167 19.82 -3.62 -1.76
N GLU A 168 20.18 -4.74 -1.13
CA GLU A 168 20.56 -6.00 -1.77
C GLU A 168 19.36 -6.83 -2.24
N GLY A 169 18.13 -6.36 -2.03
CA GLY A 169 16.91 -7.05 -2.47
C GLY A 169 16.48 -8.19 -1.54
N ARG A 170 16.87 -8.14 -0.25
CA ARG A 170 16.48 -9.15 0.74
C ARG A 170 15.31 -8.69 1.58
N ILE A 171 14.31 -9.55 1.76
CA ILE A 171 13.13 -9.30 2.59
C ILE A 171 13.57 -9.03 4.03
N GLN A 172 13.04 -7.95 4.62
CA GLN A 172 13.23 -7.56 6.00
C GLN A 172 11.90 -7.64 6.76
N PRO A 173 11.92 -8.03 8.05
CA PRO A 173 10.73 -7.98 8.89
C PRO A 173 10.33 -6.54 9.19
N ILE A 174 9.04 -6.30 9.40
CA ILE A 174 8.53 -5.03 9.95
C ILE A 174 8.01 -5.31 11.34
N TRP A 175 8.66 -4.75 12.34
CA TRP A 175 8.22 -4.89 13.73
C TRP A 175 7.16 -3.84 14.05
N LEU A 176 5.94 -4.32 14.33
CA LEU A 176 4.82 -3.45 14.72
C LEU A 176 4.79 -3.29 16.24
N SER A 177 4.56 -2.08 16.74
CA SER A 177 4.30 -1.87 18.16
C SER A 177 3.00 -2.55 18.59
N GLY A 178 2.88 -2.83 19.89
CA GLY A 178 1.62 -3.37 20.45
C GLY A 178 0.43 -2.42 20.32
N ARG A 179 0.66 -1.12 20.12
CA ARG A 179 -0.42 -0.15 19.84
C ARG A 179 -0.92 -0.31 18.40
N MET A 180 0.00 -0.36 17.43
CA MET A 180 -0.35 -0.53 16.02
C MET A 180 -0.96 -1.90 15.74
N LYS A 181 -0.45 -2.99 16.34
CA LYS A 181 -1.03 -4.34 16.18
C LYS A 181 -2.51 -4.38 16.60
N ARG A 182 -2.82 -3.88 17.80
CA ARG A 182 -4.20 -3.82 18.30
C ARG A 182 -5.11 -3.01 17.38
N LEU A 183 -4.62 -1.88 16.87
CA LEU A 183 -5.37 -1.03 15.95
C LEU A 183 -5.72 -1.76 14.65
N ILE A 184 -4.79 -2.55 14.11
CA ILE A 184 -5.01 -3.38 12.92
C ILE A 184 -6.01 -4.50 13.23
N GLU A 185 -5.84 -5.19 14.36
CA GLU A 185 -6.71 -6.30 14.79
C GLU A 185 -8.16 -5.85 15.04
N GLU A 186 -8.36 -4.66 15.60
CA GLU A 186 -9.68 -4.06 15.80
C GLU A 186 -10.39 -3.75 14.48
N SER A 187 -9.64 -3.46 13.42
CA SER A 187 -10.20 -3.20 12.08
C SER A 187 -10.36 -4.49 11.26
N ASN A 188 -9.28 -5.25 11.07
CA ASN A 188 -9.26 -6.52 10.37
C ASN A 188 -7.97 -7.31 10.75
N PRO A 189 -8.07 -8.38 11.57
CA PRO A 189 -6.91 -9.17 11.98
C PRO A 189 -6.11 -9.79 10.84
N ALA A 190 -6.75 -10.09 9.70
CA ALA A 190 -6.08 -10.68 8.55
C ALA A 190 -5.00 -9.75 7.94
N ASP A 191 -5.12 -8.45 8.15
CA ASP A 191 -4.19 -7.45 7.64
C ASP A 191 -2.78 -7.58 8.25
N LEU A 192 -2.62 -8.25 9.40
CA LEU A 192 -1.29 -8.52 9.95
C LEU A 192 -0.43 -9.40 9.02
N GLN A 193 -1.05 -10.18 8.14
CA GLN A 193 -0.34 -11.10 7.23
C GLN A 193 0.50 -10.37 6.17
N VAL A 194 0.24 -9.08 5.91
CA VAL A 194 1.03 -8.29 4.94
C VAL A 194 2.39 -7.85 5.51
N PHE A 195 2.67 -8.12 6.79
CA PHE A 195 3.90 -7.76 7.48
C PHE A 195 4.73 -9.03 7.81
N PRO A 196 5.86 -9.26 7.12
CA PRO A 196 6.73 -10.39 7.42
C PRO A 196 7.27 -10.30 8.84
N GLY A 197 7.33 -11.43 9.53
CA GLY A 197 7.80 -11.53 10.92
C GLY A 197 6.73 -11.30 12.00
N ASN A 198 5.48 -10.99 11.63
CA ASN A 198 4.36 -10.90 12.59
C ASN A 198 3.40 -12.10 12.55
N GLY A 199 3.72 -13.12 11.75
CA GLY A 199 3.04 -14.42 11.82
C GLY A 199 3.65 -15.24 12.95
N GLY A 200 3.11 -15.08 14.16
CA GLY A 200 3.60 -15.71 15.39
C GLY A 200 3.18 -14.96 16.63
#